data_AF-A0A4D8XPL6-F1
#
_entry.id   AF-A0A4D8XPL6-F1
#
_cell.length_a   1.000
_cell.length_b   1.000
_cell.length_c   1.000
_cell.angle_alpha   90.00
_cell.angle_beta   90.00
_cell.angle_gamma   90.00
#
_symmetry.space_group_name_H-M   'P 1'
#
loop_
_entity.id
_entity.type
_entity.pdbx_description
1 polymer ?
#
loop_
_entity_poly.entity_id
_entity_poly.type
_entity_poly.pdbx_seq_one_letter_code
_entity_poly.pdbx_strand_id
1 'polypeptide(L)'
;MNFDGFLINFECTLTPVETAVLIDWIVMTRNRLKSCISHGMLVWYDAVTIEGKLNWQNALNLMNKPFFDVCDAIFLNYAWDQSAAADSASVAGDRICDLFLGVDVFGRGTFAGGKFNSHLASAVSQVCRQPCSFDIHLAVPFELM
;
A
#
# COMPACT_ATOMS: atom_id res chain seq x y z
N MET A 1 -24.37 -4.49 6.56
CA MET A 1 -23.10 -3.74 6.64
C MET A 1 -22.64 -3.52 5.21
N ASN A 2 -22.46 -2.27 4.79
CA ASN A 2 -22.04 -1.89 3.44
C ASN A 2 -20.57 -1.48 3.52
N PHE A 3 -19.66 -2.41 3.28
CA PHE A 3 -18.23 -2.14 3.13
C PHE A 3 -17.74 -2.80 1.86
N ASP A 4 -16.68 -2.27 1.26
CA ASP A 4 -16.15 -2.73 -0.02
C ASP A 4 -14.80 -3.44 0.11
N GLY A 5 -14.33 -3.73 1.32
CA GLY A 5 -13.07 -4.45 1.47
C GLY A 5 -12.34 -4.25 2.79
N PHE A 6 -11.06 -4.58 2.79
CA PHE A 6 -10.19 -4.52 3.97
C PHE A 6 -8.79 -4.04 3.61
N LEU A 7 -8.22 -3.22 4.49
CA LEU A 7 -6.78 -2.98 4.57
C LEU A 7 -6.20 -3.92 5.63
N ILE A 8 -5.24 -4.74 5.25
CA ILE A 8 -4.54 -5.66 6.13
C ILE A 8 -3.24 -5.00 6.57
N ASN A 9 -3.09 -4.79 7.89
CA ASN A 9 -1.88 -4.26 8.49
C ASN A 9 -1.38 -5.20 9.60
N PHE A 10 -0.39 -6.04 9.27
CA PHE A 10 0.25 -6.95 10.22
C PHE A 10 1.58 -6.36 10.71
N GLU A 11 1.53 -5.59 11.80
CA GLU A 11 2.71 -5.00 12.45
C GLU A 11 3.29 -5.92 13.53
N CYS A 12 3.58 -7.16 13.16
CA CYS A 12 4.24 -8.12 14.04
C CYS A 12 5.25 -8.98 13.28
N THR A 13 6.24 -9.48 14.01
CA THR A 13 7.19 -10.47 13.49
C THR A 13 6.55 -11.84 13.49
N LEU A 14 6.80 -12.60 12.43
CA LEU A 14 6.35 -13.95 12.18
C LEU A 14 7.55 -14.85 11.91
N THR A 15 7.35 -16.15 12.10
CA THR A 15 8.24 -17.17 11.55
C THR A 15 8.00 -17.34 10.04
N PRO A 16 8.94 -17.95 9.29
CA PRO A 16 8.72 -18.27 7.89
C PRO A 16 7.47 -19.14 7.64
N VAL A 17 7.16 -20.05 8.57
CA VAL A 17 5.97 -20.91 8.49
C VAL A 17 4.69 -20.09 8.67
N GLU A 18 4.63 -19.24 9.69
CA GLU A 18 3.48 -18.35 9.90
C GLU A 18 3.30 -17.36 8.74
N THR A 19 4.39 -16.90 8.15
CA THR A 19 4.35 -16.00 6.97
C THR A 19 3.74 -16.70 5.76
N ALA A 20 4.11 -17.96 5.51
CA ALA A 20 3.48 -18.76 4.45
C ALA A 20 1.98 -18.96 4.71
N VAL A 21 1.61 -19.31 5.94
CA VAL A 21 0.19 -19.46 6.36
C VAL A 21 -0.58 -18.15 6.20
N LEU A 22 0.04 -17.01 6.51
CA LEU A 22 -0.56 -15.69 6.33
C LEU A 22 -0.86 -15.43 4.85
N ILE A 23 0.07 -15.74 3.94
CA ILE A 23 -0.14 -15.57 2.49
C ILE A 23 -1.31 -16.43 2.02
N ASP A 24 -1.37 -17.70 2.42
CA ASP A 24 -2.50 -18.59 2.10
C ASP A 24 -3.83 -18.03 2.62
N TRP A 25 -3.83 -17.52 3.84
CA TRP A 25 -5.00 -16.88 4.43
C TRP A 25 -5.43 -15.61 3.66
N ILE A 26 -4.49 -14.81 3.18
CA ILE A 26 -4.77 -13.64 2.34
C ILE A 26 -5.42 -14.08 1.02
N VAL A 27 -4.90 -15.13 0.37
CA VAL A 27 -5.50 -15.69 -0.87
C VAL A 27 -6.96 -16.11 -0.62
N MET A 28 -7.20 -16.88 0.44
CA MET A 28 -8.54 -17.34 0.80
C MET A 28 -9.47 -16.17 1.10
N THR A 29 -8.99 -15.18 1.85
CA THR A 29 -9.76 -13.98 2.23
C THR A 29 -10.14 -13.16 1.01
N ARG A 30 -9.20 -12.92 0.09
CA ARG A 30 -9.45 -12.21 -1.17
C ARG A 30 -10.49 -12.93 -2.02
N ASN A 31 -10.34 -14.24 -2.20
CA ASN A 31 -11.29 -15.04 -2.98
C ASN A 31 -12.69 -15.00 -2.37
N ARG A 32 -12.78 -15.09 -1.04
CA ARG A 32 -14.06 -14.99 -0.34
C ARG A 32 -14.68 -13.60 -0.49
N LEU A 33 -13.88 -12.54 -0.33
CA LEU A 33 -14.32 -11.16 -0.54
C LEU A 33 -14.90 -10.98 -1.95
N LYS A 34 -14.16 -11.37 -3.00
CA LYS A 34 -14.60 -11.26 -4.39
C LYS A 34 -15.86 -12.07 -4.70
N SER A 35 -16.08 -13.20 -4.02
CA SER A 35 -17.30 -14.00 -4.15
C SER A 35 -18.54 -13.31 -3.60
N CYS A 36 -18.38 -12.45 -2.58
CA CYS A 36 -19.48 -11.71 -1.97
C CYS A 36 -19.64 -10.31 -2.59
N ILE A 37 -18.52 -9.69 -2.99
CA ILE A 37 -18.43 -8.32 -3.46
C ILE A 37 -17.44 -8.31 -4.63
N SER A 38 -17.95 -8.36 -5.86
CA SER A 38 -17.12 -8.48 -7.07
C SER A 38 -16.09 -7.35 -7.21
N HIS A 39 -16.45 -6.13 -6.81
CA HIS A 39 -15.58 -4.96 -6.79
C HIS A 39 -14.79 -4.79 -5.48
N GLY A 40 -14.92 -5.71 -4.53
CA GLY A 40 -14.33 -5.55 -3.22
C GLY A 40 -12.80 -5.57 -3.26
N MET A 41 -12.10 -4.79 -2.43
CA MET A 41 -10.64 -4.65 -2.46
C MET A 41 -9.98 -5.20 -1.20
N LEU A 42 -8.92 -5.99 -1.37
CA LEU A 42 -7.99 -6.37 -0.31
C LEU A 42 -6.66 -5.66 -0.51
N VAL A 43 -6.29 -4.79 0.43
CA VAL A 43 -5.06 -3.99 0.35
C VAL A 43 -4.08 -4.46 1.41
N TRP A 44 -2.82 -4.69 1.04
CA TRP A 44 -1.74 -4.99 1.98
C TRP A 44 -1.00 -3.72 2.40
N TYR A 45 -0.72 -3.54 3.69
CA TYR A 45 0.22 -2.51 4.15
C TYR A 45 1.64 -3.07 4.18
N ASP A 46 2.61 -2.32 3.67
CA ASP A 46 4.04 -2.65 3.66
C ASP A 46 4.60 -2.78 5.09
N ALA A 47 4.44 -3.95 5.72
CA ALA A 47 4.81 -4.21 7.11
C ALA A 47 5.77 -5.40 7.24
N VAL A 48 5.23 -6.58 7.58
CA VAL A 48 6.02 -7.82 7.67
C VAL A 48 6.46 -8.29 6.28
N THR A 49 7.71 -8.72 6.15
CA THR A 49 8.29 -9.21 4.89
C THR A 49 8.03 -10.70 4.69
N ILE A 50 8.37 -11.22 3.50
CA ILE A 50 8.31 -12.66 3.19
C ILE A 50 9.19 -13.53 4.10
N GLU A 51 10.18 -12.93 4.77
CA GLU A 51 10.99 -13.60 5.80
C GLU A 51 10.33 -13.63 7.18
N GLY A 52 9.16 -12.98 7.33
CA GLY A 52 8.46 -12.83 8.60
C GLY A 52 8.99 -11.70 9.48
N LYS A 53 9.89 -10.85 8.97
CA LYS A 53 10.42 -9.71 9.75
C LYS A 53 9.51 -8.50 9.61
N LEU A 54 9.11 -7.87 10.72
CA LEU A 54 8.50 -6.55 10.69
C LEU A 54 9.53 -5.52 10.21
N ASN A 55 9.47 -5.16 8.93
CA ASN A 55 10.42 -4.26 8.29
C ASN A 55 9.80 -3.59 7.07
N TRP A 56 9.29 -2.37 7.26
CA TRP A 56 8.74 -1.55 6.19
C TRP A 56 9.79 -1.28 5.12
N GLN A 57 9.52 -1.70 3.88
CA GLN A 57 10.45 -1.56 2.77
C GLN A 57 10.48 -0.14 2.20
N ASN A 58 9.41 0.64 2.40
CA ASN A 58 9.19 1.94 1.76
C ASN A 58 9.24 1.87 0.22
N ALA A 59 9.10 0.67 -0.33
CA ALA A 59 9.21 0.35 -1.74
C ALA A 59 8.52 -0.99 -2.00
N LEU A 60 8.02 -1.21 -3.21
CA LEU A 60 7.61 -2.52 -3.68
C LEU A 60 8.87 -3.24 -4.20
N ASN A 61 9.23 -4.33 -3.54
CA ASN A 61 10.42 -5.12 -3.88
C ASN A 61 10.21 -6.61 -3.56
N LEU A 62 11.24 -7.44 -3.74
CA LEU A 62 11.14 -8.88 -3.53
C LEU A 62 10.66 -9.29 -2.12
N MET A 63 10.86 -8.45 -1.11
CA MET A 63 10.51 -8.73 0.28
C MET A 63 9.02 -8.60 0.57
N ASN A 64 8.28 -7.81 -0.20
CA ASN A 64 6.84 -7.60 -0.02
C ASN A 64 6.00 -7.88 -1.28
N LYS A 65 6.63 -8.08 -2.44
CA LYS A 65 5.96 -8.44 -3.69
C LYS A 65 5.07 -9.69 -3.58
N PRO A 66 5.43 -10.76 -2.84
CA PRO A 66 4.52 -11.89 -2.66
C PRO A 66 3.16 -11.50 -2.06
N PHE A 67 3.12 -10.51 -1.15
CA PHE A 67 1.85 -9.99 -0.61
C PHE A 67 1.10 -9.14 -1.64
N PHE A 68 1.80 -8.31 -2.41
CA PHE A 68 1.20 -7.54 -3.50
C PHE A 68 0.57 -8.43 -4.57
N ASP A 69 1.22 -9.53 -4.92
CA ASP A 69 0.76 -10.47 -5.94
C ASP A 69 -0.54 -11.18 -5.54
N VAL A 70 -0.77 -11.38 -4.24
CA VAL A 70 -2.00 -12.02 -3.73
C VAL A 70 -3.09 -11.04 -3.28
N CYS A 71 -2.79 -9.73 -3.24
CA CYS A 71 -3.73 -8.66 -2.91
C CYS A 71 -4.17 -7.87 -4.15
N ASP A 72 -5.24 -7.07 -4.01
CA ASP A 72 -5.67 -6.16 -5.07
C ASP A 72 -4.79 -4.91 -5.15
N ALA A 73 -4.15 -4.51 -4.05
CA ALA A 73 -3.22 -3.38 -4.00
C ALA A 73 -2.25 -3.49 -2.83
N ILE A 74 -1.18 -2.68 -2.88
CA ILE A 74 -0.27 -2.48 -1.76
C ILE A 74 -0.20 -1.00 -1.39
N PHE A 75 -0.19 -0.73 -0.09
CA PHE A 75 0.04 0.59 0.51
C PHE A 75 1.43 0.61 1.13
N LEU A 76 2.37 1.27 0.45
CA LEU A 76 3.75 1.40 0.90
C LEU A 76 3.88 2.36 2.09
N ASN A 77 4.83 2.07 2.98
CA ASN A 77 5.14 2.92 4.11
C ASN A 77 5.69 4.28 3.65
N TYR A 78 5.56 5.29 4.51
CA TYR A 78 5.69 6.71 4.16
C TYR A 78 7.13 7.25 4.09
N ALA A 79 8.16 6.43 4.29
CA ALA A 79 9.57 6.86 4.25
C ALA A 79 10.25 6.52 2.90
N TRP A 80 9.49 6.59 1.80
CA TRP A 80 10.01 6.41 0.44
C TRP A 80 10.71 7.69 -0.06
N ASP A 81 11.51 7.55 -1.11
CA ASP A 81 12.03 8.67 -1.90
C ASP A 81 11.69 8.50 -3.40
N GLN A 82 12.13 9.45 -4.23
CA GLN A 82 11.84 9.41 -5.66
C GLN A 82 12.40 8.17 -6.36
N SER A 83 13.57 7.67 -5.93
CA SER A 83 14.17 6.45 -6.49
C SER A 83 13.34 5.24 -6.11
N ALA A 84 13.01 5.10 -4.83
CA ALA A 84 12.18 4.01 -4.33
C ALA A 84 10.80 4.00 -5.00
N ALA A 85 10.19 5.16 -5.25
CA ALA A 85 8.93 5.29 -5.98
C ALA A 85 9.06 4.81 -7.43
N ALA A 86 10.12 5.23 -8.14
CA ALA A 86 10.37 4.81 -9.53
C ALA A 86 10.67 3.30 -9.63
N ASP A 87 11.48 2.76 -8.73
CA ASP A 87 11.78 1.33 -8.66
C ASP A 87 10.52 0.52 -8.37
N SER A 88 9.69 0.98 -7.42
CA SER A 88 8.40 0.35 -7.09
C SER A 88 7.45 0.33 -8.29
N ALA A 89 7.37 1.43 -9.03
CA ALA A 89 6.57 1.54 -10.25
C ALA A 89 7.06 0.54 -11.32
N SER A 90 8.37 0.41 -11.50
CA SER A 90 8.98 -0.59 -12.39
C SER A 90 8.63 -2.02 -11.98
N VAL A 91 8.69 -2.34 -10.69
CA VAL A 91 8.33 -3.66 -10.15
C VAL A 91 6.82 -3.93 -10.27
N ALA A 92 5.98 -2.91 -10.12
CA ALA A 92 4.53 -3.03 -10.26
C ALA A 92 4.10 -3.30 -11.71
N GLY A 93 4.83 -2.77 -12.70
CA GLY A 93 4.56 -2.95 -14.12
C GLY A 93 3.13 -2.53 -14.47
N ASP A 94 2.36 -3.44 -15.09
CA ASP A 94 0.97 -3.18 -15.49
C ASP A 94 0.04 -2.90 -14.30
N ARG A 95 0.46 -3.25 -13.07
CA ARG A 95 -0.28 -3.00 -11.83
C ARG A 95 0.16 -1.73 -11.11
N ILE A 96 0.77 -0.77 -11.81
CA ILE A 96 1.17 0.52 -11.22
C ILE A 96 0.02 1.27 -10.53
N CYS A 97 -1.22 1.08 -10.97
CA CYS A 97 -2.41 1.68 -10.37
C CYS A 97 -2.79 1.05 -9.02
N ASP A 98 -2.28 -0.14 -8.74
CA ASP A 98 -2.48 -0.88 -7.50
C ASP A 98 -1.37 -0.58 -6.46
N LEU A 99 -0.43 0.31 -6.81
CA LEU A 99 0.65 0.77 -5.95
C LEU A 99 0.28 2.11 -5.31
N PHE A 100 0.12 2.13 -3.98
CA PHE A 100 -0.18 3.33 -3.21
C PHE A 100 1.03 3.76 -2.39
N LEU A 101 1.51 4.98 -2.62
CA LEU A 101 2.60 5.58 -1.84
C LEU A 101 2.05 6.29 -0.61
N GLY A 102 2.42 5.83 0.58
CA GLY A 102 1.97 6.41 1.83
C GLY A 102 2.50 7.82 2.05
N VAL A 103 1.66 8.73 2.53
CA VAL A 103 2.08 10.08 2.94
C VAL A 103 1.74 10.25 4.42
N ASP A 104 2.74 10.42 5.27
CA ASP A 104 2.50 10.70 6.69
C ASP A 104 2.19 12.19 6.89
N VAL A 105 0.91 12.50 6.98
CA VAL A 105 0.43 13.87 7.22
C VAL A 105 0.86 14.44 8.58
N PHE A 106 1.26 13.59 9.52
CA PHE A 106 1.77 14.02 10.82
C PHE A 106 3.26 14.40 10.81
N GLY A 107 4.01 14.01 9.77
CA GLY A 107 5.39 14.42 9.55
C GLY A 107 6.45 13.71 10.39
N ARG A 108 6.30 12.41 10.66
CA ARG A 108 7.24 11.60 11.46
C ARG A 108 8.31 10.93 10.59
N GLY A 109 9.23 11.73 10.05
CA GLY A 109 10.35 11.19 9.26
C GLY A 109 9.93 10.67 7.89
N THR A 110 9.12 11.45 7.17
CA THR A 110 8.55 11.12 5.86
C THR A 110 9.15 11.98 4.75
N PHE A 111 8.97 11.54 3.50
CA PHE A 111 9.25 12.35 2.32
C PHE A 111 8.56 13.72 2.41
N ALA A 112 9.29 14.78 2.06
CA ALA A 112 8.86 16.18 2.15
C ALA A 112 8.47 16.68 3.57
N GLY A 113 8.68 15.89 4.64
CA GLY A 113 8.51 16.31 6.03
C GLY A 113 7.07 16.36 6.57
N GLY A 114 6.06 16.05 5.73
CA GLY A 114 4.64 15.96 6.12
C GLY A 114 4.02 17.31 6.54
N LYS A 115 2.97 17.27 7.37
CA LYS A 115 2.21 18.47 7.81
C LYS A 115 1.73 19.31 6.62
N PHE A 116 1.98 20.62 6.63
CA PHE A 116 1.63 21.51 5.52
C PHE A 116 2.40 21.17 4.22
N ASN A 117 3.48 20.40 4.28
CA ASN A 117 4.26 19.98 3.11
C ASN A 117 3.79 18.64 2.50
N SER A 118 2.77 17.98 3.06
CA SER A 118 2.26 16.70 2.54
C SER A 118 1.80 16.77 1.07
N HIS A 119 1.39 17.95 0.60
CA HIS A 119 1.04 18.17 -0.80
C HIS A 119 2.21 17.94 -1.76
N LEU A 120 3.46 18.17 -1.33
CA LEU A 120 4.66 17.93 -2.14
C LEU A 120 4.87 16.43 -2.38
N ALA A 121 4.65 15.60 -1.36
CA ALA A 121 4.70 14.15 -1.50
C ALA A 121 3.57 13.62 -2.40
N SER A 122 2.36 14.19 -2.25
CA SER A 122 1.21 13.85 -3.10
C SER A 122 1.45 14.19 -4.57
N ALA A 123 2.14 15.30 -4.87
CA ALA A 123 2.44 15.67 -6.25
C ALA A 123 3.36 14.64 -6.93
N VAL A 124 4.36 14.13 -6.21
CA VAL A 124 5.27 13.09 -6.73
C VAL A 124 4.53 11.77 -6.93
N SER A 125 3.68 11.36 -5.98
CA SER A 125 2.95 10.09 -6.10
C SER A 125 1.94 10.08 -7.25
N GLN A 126 1.38 11.23 -7.61
CA GLN A 126 0.51 11.38 -8.78
C GLN A 126 1.24 11.25 -10.12
N VAL A 127 2.50 11.67 -10.20
CA VAL A 127 3.31 11.53 -11.43
C VAL A 127 3.51 10.05 -11.78
N CYS A 128 3.65 9.19 -10.76
CA CYS A 128 3.71 7.74 -10.97
C CYS A 128 2.36 7.11 -11.37
N ARG A 129 1.25 7.86 -11.44
CA ARG A 129 -0.11 7.33 -11.65
C ARG A 129 -0.75 7.62 -13.00
N GLN A 130 -0.14 8.35 -13.95
CA GLN A 130 -0.76 8.51 -15.28
C GLN A 130 -0.49 7.25 -16.12
N PRO A 131 -1.50 6.44 -16.53
CA PRO A 131 -2.89 6.78 -16.84
C PRO A 131 -3.95 5.98 -16.03
N CYS A 132 -3.80 5.88 -14.71
CA CYS A 132 -4.69 5.11 -13.84
C CYS A 132 -6.07 5.73 -13.69
N SER A 133 -7.11 4.90 -13.75
CA SER A 133 -8.53 5.29 -13.71
C SER A 133 -9.13 5.43 -12.30
N PHE A 134 -8.32 5.39 -11.24
CA PHE A 134 -8.79 5.39 -9.85
C PHE A 134 -8.17 6.55 -9.04
N ASP A 135 -8.98 7.58 -8.80
CA ASP A 135 -8.65 8.69 -7.91
C ASP A 135 -9.12 8.37 -6.49
N ILE A 136 -8.18 8.36 -5.53
CA ILE A 136 -8.55 8.44 -4.12
C ILE A 136 -8.83 9.92 -3.87
N HIS A 137 -10.11 10.32 -3.94
CA HIS A 137 -10.53 11.62 -3.44
C HIS A 137 -10.29 11.67 -1.93
N LEU A 138 -9.14 12.20 -1.53
CA LEU A 138 -8.99 12.75 -0.19
C LEU A 138 -9.86 13.99 -0.13
N ALA A 139 -11.10 13.82 0.34
CA ALA A 139 -11.91 14.94 0.81
C ALA A 139 -11.19 15.52 2.02
N VAL A 140 -10.27 16.45 1.79
CA VAL A 140 -9.88 17.44 2.81
C VAL A 140 -11.06 18.41 2.86
N PRO A 141 -11.85 18.48 3.94
CA PRO A 141 -12.80 19.56 4.09
C PRO A 141 -11.97 20.84 4.23
N PHE A 142 -12.00 21.64 3.18
CA PHE A 142 -11.42 22.97 3.18
C PHE A 142 -12.46 23.92 3.77
N GLU A 143 -12.62 23.95 5.11
CA GLU A 143 -13.26 25.06 5.80
C GLU A 143 -12.54 25.37 7.12
N LEU A 144 -11.70 26.41 7.05
CA LEU A 144 -11.50 27.51 8.01
C LEU A 144 -11.65 27.24 9.52
N MET A 145 -10.53 27.33 10.25
CA MET A 145 -10.34 28.35 11.30
C MET A 145 -8.86 28.62 11.56
#